data_AF-A0A965W426-F1
#
_entry.id   AF-A0A965W426-F1
#
_cell.length_a   1.000
_cell.length_b   1.000
_cell.length_c   1.000
_cell.angle_alpha   90.00
_cell.angle_beta   90.00
_cell.angle_gamma   90.00
#
_symmetry.space_group_name_H-M   'P 1'
#
loop_
_entity.id
_entity.type
_entity.pdbx_description
1 polymer ?
#
loop_
_entity_poly.entity_id
_entity_poly.type
_entity_poly.pdbx_seq_one_letter_code
_entity_poly.pdbx_strand_id
1 'polypeptide(L)'
;MADKKVTQLTALTAPANNDILLIVDDPSGAPVSKKITIENLLGNTTRLTIASANVASNSTFTLAAEDFVFDANVSTTFTRGLVINEDGADSDTRIESDNSANALFVDASTDRVGVLCNDPNTAIDINSNSIRIRTSSTPASSSDAWKAGTIRWDTNYIYVAVADGTIKRASLLTF
;
A
#
# COMPACT_ATOMS: atom_id res chain seq x y z
N MET A 1 -32.54 45.28 13.39
CA MET A 1 -31.67 44.34 14.14
C MET A 1 -30.26 44.90 14.04
N ALA A 2 -29.52 45.03 15.14
CA ALA A 2 -28.18 45.63 15.10
C ALA A 2 -27.19 44.68 14.41
N ASP A 3 -26.30 45.21 13.59
CA ASP A 3 -25.21 44.44 12.97
C ASP A 3 -24.31 43.87 14.07
N LYS A 4 -24.00 42.58 13.98
CA LYS A 4 -23.08 41.91 14.89
C LYS A 4 -21.68 41.91 14.30
N LYS A 5 -20.68 42.17 15.15
CA LYS A 5 -19.27 41.95 14.77
C LYS A 5 -19.02 40.45 14.55
N VAL A 6 -18.07 40.09 13.71
CA VAL A 6 -17.73 38.67 13.40
C VAL A 6 -17.43 37.86 14.67
N THR A 7 -16.74 38.47 15.65
CA THR A 7 -16.44 37.84 16.95
C THR A 7 -17.65 37.62 17.86
N GLN A 8 -18.81 38.18 17.52
CA GLN A 8 -20.08 38.03 18.23
C GLN A 8 -21.04 37.05 17.53
N LEU A 9 -20.61 36.45 16.43
CA LEU A 9 -21.38 35.42 15.73
C LEU A 9 -21.39 34.13 16.55
N THR A 10 -22.55 33.47 16.59
CA THR A 10 -22.68 32.15 17.19
C THR A 10 -21.90 31.14 16.36
N ALA A 11 -21.00 30.36 16.99
CA ALA A 11 -20.24 29.33 16.30
C ALA A 11 -21.16 28.24 15.74
N LEU A 12 -20.94 27.88 14.47
CA LEU A 12 -21.58 26.74 13.83
C LEU A 12 -20.75 25.48 14.11
N THR A 13 -21.37 24.43 14.66
CA THR A 13 -20.67 23.18 15.04
C THR A 13 -20.82 22.05 14.03
N ALA A 14 -21.72 22.19 13.05
CA ALA A 14 -21.98 21.18 12.02
C ALA A 14 -22.40 21.87 10.70
N PRO A 15 -21.44 22.31 9.87
CA PRO A 15 -21.73 22.94 8.58
C PRO A 15 -22.33 21.95 7.57
N ALA A 16 -23.24 22.43 6.73
CA ALA A 16 -23.83 21.73 5.59
C ALA A 16 -23.18 22.16 4.26
N ASN A 17 -23.29 21.34 3.22
CA ASN A 17 -22.66 21.59 1.92
C ASN A 17 -23.09 22.92 1.25
N ASN A 18 -24.32 23.35 1.50
CA ASN A 18 -24.89 24.59 0.96
C ASN A 18 -24.63 25.82 1.84
N ASP A 19 -23.97 25.65 3.00
CA ASP A 19 -23.50 26.79 3.79
C ASP A 19 -22.49 27.60 2.97
N ILE A 20 -22.47 28.90 3.25
CA ILE A 20 -21.72 29.86 2.46
C ILE A 20 -20.56 30.44 3.26
N LEU A 21 -19.40 30.53 2.62
CA LEU A 21 -18.32 31.39 3.04
C LEU A 21 -18.44 32.70 2.28
N LEU A 22 -18.43 33.80 3.02
CA LEU A 22 -18.17 35.11 2.43
C LEU A 22 -16.71 35.17 2.01
N ILE A 23 -16.47 35.54 0.76
CA ILE A 23 -15.14 35.77 0.22
C ILE A 23 -15.04 37.21 -0.27
N VAL A 24 -13.85 37.78 -0.16
CA VAL A 24 -13.49 39.00 -0.90
C VAL A 24 -12.83 38.53 -2.18
N ASP A 25 -13.52 38.70 -3.29
CA ASP A 25 -13.02 38.35 -4.62
C ASP A 25 -12.35 39.58 -5.24
N ASP A 26 -11.06 39.44 -5.56
CA ASP A 26 -10.26 40.52 -6.14
C ASP A 26 -9.33 40.04 -7.27
N PRO A 27 -9.88 39.52 -8.38
CA PRO A 27 -9.07 39.02 -9.48
C PRO A 27 -8.50 40.16 -10.36
N SER A 28 -8.95 41.41 -10.17
CA SER A 28 -8.60 42.56 -11.01
C SER A 28 -8.27 43.85 -10.24
N GLY A 29 -8.02 43.79 -8.93
CA GLY A 29 -7.64 44.94 -8.09
C GLY A 29 -8.82 45.81 -7.59
N ALA A 30 -10.06 45.34 -7.71
CA ALA A 30 -11.26 45.98 -7.17
C ALA A 30 -12.05 44.95 -6.32
N PRO A 31 -11.83 44.88 -5.00
CA PRO A 31 -12.40 43.84 -4.16
C PRO A 31 -13.92 43.92 -4.09
N VAL A 32 -14.60 42.80 -4.37
CA VAL A 32 -16.05 42.64 -4.23
C VAL A 32 -16.39 41.50 -3.27
N SER A 33 -17.41 41.70 -2.44
CA SER A 33 -17.93 40.63 -1.59
C SER A 33 -18.72 39.62 -2.42
N LYS A 34 -18.26 38.38 -2.46
CA LYS A 34 -18.96 37.24 -3.08
C LYS A 34 -19.18 36.14 -2.06
N LYS A 35 -20.03 35.17 -2.40
CA LYS A 35 -20.22 33.95 -1.61
C LYS A 35 -19.72 32.75 -2.39
N ILE A 36 -19.12 31.79 -1.69
CA ILE A 36 -18.84 30.44 -2.19
C ILE A 36 -19.50 29.45 -1.25
N THR A 37 -20.11 28.39 -1.77
CA THR A 37 -20.64 27.30 -0.92
C THR A 37 -19.49 26.40 -0.47
N ILE A 38 -19.67 25.67 0.64
CA ILE A 38 -18.70 24.64 1.08
C ILE A 38 -18.45 23.61 -0.03
N GLU A 39 -19.50 23.19 -0.73
CA GLU A 39 -19.40 22.28 -1.87
C GLU A 39 -18.59 22.87 -3.03
N ASN A 40 -18.81 24.13 -3.41
CA ASN A 40 -18.02 24.75 -4.48
C ASN A 40 -16.56 24.98 -4.09
N LEU A 41 -16.25 25.05 -2.80
CA LEU A 41 -14.90 25.16 -2.30
C LEU A 41 -14.15 23.81 -2.28
N LEU A 42 -14.84 22.72 -1.92
CA LEU A 42 -14.19 21.43 -1.61
C LEU A 42 -14.61 20.24 -2.50
N GLY A 43 -15.78 20.27 -3.15
CA GLY A 43 -16.40 19.10 -3.79
C GLY A 43 -16.82 19.28 -5.26
N ASN A 44 -16.93 20.52 -5.76
CA ASN A 44 -17.35 20.82 -7.14
C ASN A 44 -16.24 21.48 -7.97
N THR A 45 -15.01 20.97 -7.86
CA THR A 45 -13.89 21.44 -8.70
C THR A 45 -13.29 20.25 -9.44
N THR A 46 -12.85 20.47 -10.68
CA THR A 46 -12.10 19.46 -11.46
C THR A 46 -10.76 19.13 -10.81
N ARG A 47 -10.23 20.04 -9.97
CA ARG A 47 -8.98 19.87 -9.20
C ARG A 47 -8.90 20.87 -8.05
N LEU A 48 -8.68 20.39 -6.82
CA LEU A 48 -8.24 21.20 -5.68
C LEU A 48 -6.72 21.05 -5.53
N THR A 49 -5.96 22.15 -5.61
CA THR A 49 -4.51 22.14 -5.41
C THR A 49 -4.17 22.74 -4.05
N ILE A 50 -3.52 21.96 -3.19
CA ILE A 50 -3.09 22.38 -1.86
C ILE A 50 -1.56 22.24 -1.80
N ALA A 51 -0.85 23.32 -1.46
CA ALA A 51 0.62 23.32 -1.44
C ALA A 51 1.20 22.44 -0.31
N SER A 52 0.51 22.37 0.84
CA SER A 52 0.82 21.47 1.94
C SER A 52 -0.42 21.16 2.76
N ALA A 53 -0.61 19.90 3.14
CA ALA A 53 -1.71 19.45 3.98
C ALA A 53 -1.19 18.45 5.01
N ASN A 54 -1.59 18.62 6.27
CA ASN A 54 -1.42 17.62 7.32
C ASN A 54 -2.82 17.15 7.75
N VAL A 55 -3.26 16.02 7.21
CA VAL A 55 -4.62 15.50 7.44
C VAL A 55 -4.55 14.43 8.51
N ALA A 56 -5.16 14.71 9.66
CA ALA A 56 -5.38 13.72 10.73
C ALA A 56 -6.85 13.30 10.75
N SER A 57 -7.12 11.99 10.76
CA SER A 57 -8.47 11.45 10.92
C SER A 57 -8.52 10.51 12.13
N ASN A 58 -9.61 10.58 12.90
CA ASN A 58 -9.82 9.73 14.09
C ASN A 58 -10.54 8.41 13.77
N SER A 59 -10.84 8.17 12.49
CA SER A 59 -11.61 7.03 12.00
C SER A 59 -11.13 6.71 10.58
N THR A 60 -12.04 6.63 9.62
CA THR A 60 -11.71 6.36 8.22
C THR A 60 -11.42 7.65 7.45
N PHE A 61 -10.36 7.62 6.65
CA PHE A 61 -10.15 8.56 5.56
C PHE A 61 -10.28 7.78 4.26
N THR A 62 -11.27 8.12 3.43
CA THR A 62 -11.53 7.46 2.14
C THR A 62 -11.12 8.38 1.00
N LEU A 63 -10.32 7.85 0.07
CA LEU A 63 -9.96 8.49 -1.19
C LEU A 63 -10.54 7.65 -2.33
N ALA A 64 -11.64 8.11 -2.92
CA ALA A 64 -12.27 7.44 -4.07
C ALA A 64 -11.81 8.11 -5.38
N ALA A 65 -10.50 8.03 -5.65
CA ALA A 65 -9.91 8.52 -6.89
C ALA A 65 -9.67 7.35 -7.86
N GLU A 66 -9.85 7.58 -9.16
CA GLU A 66 -9.46 6.62 -10.20
C GLU A 66 -7.94 6.37 -10.15
N ASP A 67 -7.16 7.46 -10.08
CA ASP A 67 -5.73 7.43 -9.87
C ASP A 67 -5.36 8.08 -8.54
N PHE A 68 -4.60 7.36 -7.72
CA PHE A 68 -3.98 7.91 -6.53
C PHE A 68 -2.46 7.77 -6.61
N VAL A 69 -1.79 8.89 -6.86
CA VAL A 69 -0.34 8.94 -7.02
C VAL A 69 0.31 9.59 -5.81
N PHE A 70 1.18 8.83 -5.14
CA PHE A 70 2.11 9.38 -4.16
C PHE A 70 3.39 9.82 -4.86
N ASP A 71 3.40 11.02 -5.44
CA ASP A 71 4.62 11.65 -5.95
C ASP A 71 5.37 12.36 -4.81
N ALA A 72 5.72 11.58 -3.79
CA ALA A 72 6.48 12.08 -2.66
C ALA A 72 7.97 11.83 -2.91
N ASN A 73 8.79 12.88 -2.83
CA ASN A 73 10.25 12.75 -2.66
C ASN A 73 10.62 12.17 -1.27
N VAL A 74 9.67 11.55 -0.55
CA VAL A 74 9.75 11.11 0.85
C VAL A 74 9.05 9.75 1.01
N SER A 75 9.36 9.02 2.08
CA SER A 75 8.77 7.71 2.41
C SER A 75 7.28 7.79 2.76
N THR A 76 6.49 6.86 2.24
CA THR A 76 5.15 6.50 2.75
C THR A 76 5.30 5.44 3.85
N THR A 77 4.75 5.67 5.04
CA THR A 77 4.82 4.70 6.15
C THR A 77 3.43 4.25 6.60
N PHE A 78 3.20 2.94 6.61
CA PHE A 78 2.04 2.31 7.24
C PHE A 78 2.43 1.77 8.62
N THR A 79 1.76 2.22 9.68
CA THR A 79 2.03 1.76 11.06
C THR A 79 1.30 0.45 11.40
N ARG A 80 0.45 -0.04 10.48
CA ARG A 80 -0.26 -1.32 10.53
C ARG A 80 -0.20 -1.98 9.16
N GLY A 81 -0.86 -3.14 9.00
CA GLY A 81 -0.94 -3.85 7.72
C GLY A 81 -1.61 -3.06 6.61
N LEU A 82 -1.30 -3.46 5.37
CA LEU A 82 -1.84 -2.93 4.12
C LEU A 82 -2.55 -4.07 3.39
N VAL A 83 -3.76 -3.79 2.91
CA VAL A 83 -4.51 -4.68 2.01
C VAL A 83 -4.58 -3.96 0.66
N ILE A 84 -4.16 -4.62 -0.40
CA ILE A 84 -4.16 -4.11 -1.78
C ILE A 84 -5.07 -5.04 -2.59
N ASN A 85 -5.89 -4.45 -3.45
CA ASN A 85 -6.82 -5.17 -4.31
C ASN A 85 -7.82 -6.06 -3.51
N GLU A 86 -8.47 -5.48 -2.50
CA GLU A 86 -9.42 -6.22 -1.65
C GLU A 86 -10.65 -6.73 -2.41
N ASP A 87 -11.02 -6.05 -3.50
CA ASP A 87 -12.12 -6.49 -4.37
C ASP A 87 -11.72 -7.71 -5.24
N GLY A 88 -10.43 -8.08 -5.26
CA GLY A 88 -9.92 -9.20 -6.05
C GLY A 88 -10.03 -8.98 -7.56
N ALA A 89 -9.89 -7.74 -8.03
CA ALA A 89 -9.90 -7.41 -9.45
C ALA A 89 -8.68 -8.01 -10.17
N ASP A 90 -8.78 -8.19 -11.48
CA ASP A 90 -7.64 -8.50 -12.35
C ASP A 90 -6.76 -7.25 -12.54
N SER A 91 -6.14 -6.82 -11.43
CA SER A 91 -5.34 -5.61 -11.29
C SER A 91 -4.03 -5.96 -10.61
N ASP A 92 -2.97 -5.98 -11.40
CA ASP A 92 -1.63 -6.35 -10.94
C ASP A 92 -1.08 -5.39 -9.89
N THR A 93 -0.23 -5.91 -9.00
CA THR A 93 0.54 -5.09 -8.06
C THR A 93 2.03 -5.16 -8.39
N ARG A 94 2.67 -4.01 -8.59
CA ARG A 94 4.08 -3.91 -8.96
C ARG A 94 4.86 -3.06 -7.96
N ILE A 95 6.01 -3.56 -7.54
CA ILE A 95 7.02 -2.83 -6.77
C ILE A 95 8.30 -2.79 -7.60
N GLU A 96 8.79 -1.57 -7.85
CA GLU A 96 9.97 -1.32 -8.66
C GLU A 96 11.23 -1.12 -7.80
N SER A 97 12.40 -1.30 -8.41
CA SER A 97 13.71 -0.92 -7.87
C SER A 97 14.52 -0.20 -8.95
N ASP A 98 15.69 0.33 -8.60
CA ASP A 98 16.58 1.07 -9.53
C ASP A 98 16.89 0.32 -10.84
N ASN A 99 16.83 -1.01 -10.83
CA ASN A 99 17.22 -1.85 -11.97
C ASN A 99 16.11 -2.79 -12.46
N SER A 100 14.93 -2.76 -11.87
CA SER A 100 13.81 -3.62 -12.29
C SER A 100 12.48 -2.95 -12.03
N ALA A 101 11.69 -2.79 -13.10
CA ALA A 101 10.29 -2.40 -12.97
C ALA A 101 9.49 -3.45 -12.17
N ASN A 102 9.90 -4.72 -12.15
CA ASN A 102 9.17 -5.81 -11.51
C ASN A 102 10.04 -6.47 -10.44
N ALA A 103 10.51 -5.69 -9.47
CA ALA A 103 11.33 -6.23 -8.39
C ALA A 103 10.53 -7.23 -7.54
N LEU A 104 9.28 -6.90 -7.23
CA LEU A 104 8.25 -7.81 -6.75
C LEU A 104 6.97 -7.53 -7.51
N PHE A 105 6.33 -8.57 -8.03
CA PHE A 105 5.14 -8.46 -8.86
C PHE A 105 4.10 -9.49 -8.43
N VAL A 106 2.84 -9.07 -8.34
CA VAL A 106 1.69 -9.95 -8.18
C VAL A 106 0.88 -9.85 -9.47
N ASP A 107 0.82 -10.97 -10.20
CA ASP A 107 -0.04 -11.15 -11.35
C ASP A 107 -1.43 -11.58 -10.85
N ALA A 108 -2.39 -10.67 -10.95
CA ALA A 108 -3.75 -10.90 -10.48
C ALA A 108 -4.55 -11.81 -11.42
N SER A 109 -4.15 -11.93 -12.69
CA SER A 109 -4.83 -12.76 -13.68
C SER A 109 -4.53 -14.25 -13.51
N THR A 110 -3.35 -14.56 -12.94
CA THR A 110 -2.88 -15.95 -12.78
C THR A 110 -2.65 -16.38 -11.32
N ASP A 111 -2.93 -15.51 -10.35
CA ASP A 111 -2.74 -15.73 -8.90
C ASP A 111 -1.28 -16.06 -8.51
N ARG A 112 -0.32 -15.33 -9.08
CA ARG A 112 1.12 -15.66 -8.95
C ARG A 112 1.97 -14.47 -8.52
N VAL A 113 3.10 -14.81 -7.90
CA VAL A 113 4.10 -13.83 -7.47
C VAL A 113 5.39 -14.02 -8.27
N GLY A 114 5.82 -12.95 -8.94
CA GLY A 114 7.11 -12.86 -9.61
C GLY A 114 8.13 -12.09 -8.78
N VAL A 115 9.37 -12.57 -8.77
CA VAL A 115 10.54 -11.85 -8.25
C VAL A 115 11.51 -11.63 -9.41
N LEU A 116 11.74 -10.37 -9.77
CA LEU A 116 12.52 -9.96 -10.95
C LEU A 116 11.92 -10.39 -12.30
N CYS A 117 10.61 -10.64 -12.35
CA CYS A 117 9.84 -10.95 -13.56
C CYS A 117 8.37 -10.50 -13.42
N ASN A 118 7.68 -10.38 -14.55
CA ASN A 118 6.26 -10.01 -14.64
C ASN A 118 5.39 -11.05 -15.36
N ASP A 119 5.95 -12.22 -15.67
CA ASP A 119 5.24 -13.34 -16.29
C ASP A 119 5.61 -14.63 -15.53
N PRO A 120 5.21 -14.73 -14.24
CA PRO A 120 5.54 -15.89 -13.42
C PRO A 120 4.83 -17.15 -13.93
N ASN A 121 5.59 -18.23 -14.16
CA ASN A 121 5.04 -19.49 -14.68
C ASN A 121 4.57 -20.46 -13.59
N THR A 122 4.80 -20.12 -12.32
CA THR A 122 4.41 -20.89 -11.14
C THR A 122 4.03 -19.95 -10.00
N ALA A 123 3.48 -20.48 -8.90
CA ALA A 123 2.96 -19.69 -7.77
C ALA A 123 3.95 -18.65 -7.24
N ILE A 124 5.24 -19.03 -7.14
CA ILE A 124 6.35 -18.12 -6.86
C ILE A 124 7.44 -18.40 -7.89
N ASP A 125 7.65 -17.46 -8.81
CA ASP A 125 8.69 -17.55 -9.83
C ASP A 125 9.80 -16.53 -9.55
N ILE A 126 11.05 -16.99 -9.54
CA ILE A 126 12.22 -16.16 -9.24
C ILE A 126 13.13 -16.18 -10.46
N ASN A 127 13.19 -15.06 -11.17
CA ASN A 127 14.07 -14.88 -12.32
C ASN A 127 15.51 -14.56 -11.85
N SER A 128 16.14 -15.55 -11.24
CA SER A 128 17.53 -15.50 -10.76
C SER A 128 18.15 -16.89 -10.81
N ASN A 129 19.47 -16.96 -10.62
CA ASN A 129 20.21 -18.22 -10.60
C ASN A 129 20.33 -18.85 -9.21
N SER A 130 19.77 -18.23 -8.17
CA SER A 130 19.89 -18.73 -6.80
C SER A 130 18.74 -18.30 -5.88
N ILE A 131 18.48 -19.14 -4.88
CA ILE A 131 17.62 -18.84 -3.73
C ILE A 131 18.47 -19.08 -2.47
N ARG A 132 18.52 -18.12 -1.55
CA ARG A 132 19.33 -18.23 -0.33
C ARG A 132 18.46 -18.41 0.92
N ILE A 133 18.57 -19.57 1.56
CA ILE A 133 18.04 -19.84 2.90
C ILE A 133 19.18 -19.63 3.90
N ARG A 134 19.13 -18.56 4.71
CA ARG A 134 20.30 -18.15 5.54
C ARG A 134 20.51 -18.97 6.80
N THR A 135 19.43 -19.40 7.44
CA THR A 135 19.48 -20.05 8.76
C THR A 135 19.52 -21.56 8.58
N SER A 136 20.58 -22.22 9.05
CA SER A 136 20.65 -23.68 9.09
C SER A 136 19.70 -24.23 10.16
N SER A 137 19.18 -25.44 9.93
CA SER A 137 18.25 -26.11 10.82
C SER A 137 18.27 -27.62 10.61
N THR A 138 18.99 -28.30 11.51
CA THR A 138 19.02 -29.76 11.60
C THR A 138 17.76 -30.26 12.31
N PRO A 139 17.00 -31.21 11.75
CA PRO A 139 15.88 -31.83 12.46
C PRO A 139 16.39 -32.67 13.63
N ALA A 140 15.65 -32.69 14.75
CA ALA A 140 16.02 -33.49 15.92
C ALA A 140 15.96 -35.01 15.66
N SER A 141 15.05 -35.44 14.77
CA SER A 141 14.93 -36.82 14.29
C SER A 141 14.31 -36.84 12.89
N SER A 142 14.27 -38.00 12.25
CA SER A 142 13.56 -38.18 10.97
C SER A 142 12.03 -38.06 11.09
N SER A 143 11.51 -37.92 12.31
CA SER A 143 10.09 -37.79 12.62
C SER A 143 9.73 -36.47 13.30
N ASP A 144 10.58 -35.45 13.16
CA ASP A 144 10.30 -34.11 13.67
C ASP A 144 9.06 -33.53 12.96
N ALA A 145 8.27 -32.71 13.66
CA ALA A 145 6.92 -32.31 13.29
C ALA A 145 6.85 -31.25 12.15
N TRP A 146 7.73 -31.37 11.17
CA TRP A 146 7.76 -30.52 9.99
C TRP A 146 6.58 -30.84 9.07
N LYS A 147 6.05 -29.80 8.42
CA LYS A 147 4.99 -29.96 7.42
C LYS A 147 5.57 -30.39 6.08
N ALA A 148 4.80 -31.17 5.32
CA ALA A 148 5.19 -31.64 3.99
C ALA A 148 5.67 -30.47 3.09
N GLY A 149 6.72 -30.70 2.31
CA GLY A 149 7.34 -29.69 1.44
C GLY A 149 8.37 -28.78 2.12
N THR A 150 8.53 -28.85 3.45
CA THR A 150 9.56 -28.06 4.15
C THR A 150 10.97 -28.48 3.70
N ILE A 151 11.76 -27.54 3.20
CA ILE A 151 13.17 -27.72 2.83
C ILE A 151 14.06 -26.98 3.83
N ARG A 152 15.08 -27.64 4.38
CA ARG A 152 16.09 -27.02 5.25
C ARG A 152 17.48 -27.57 4.97
N TRP A 153 18.51 -26.99 5.57
CA TRP A 153 19.89 -27.42 5.39
C TRP A 153 20.69 -27.30 6.68
N ASP A 154 21.79 -28.05 6.75
CA ASP A 154 22.91 -27.81 7.64
C ASP A 154 24.24 -28.06 6.91
N THR A 155 25.36 -28.00 7.61
CA THR A 155 26.69 -28.18 7.01
C THR A 155 26.86 -29.49 6.25
N ASN A 156 26.10 -30.54 6.60
CA ASN A 156 26.29 -31.89 6.09
C ASN A 156 25.14 -32.37 5.21
N TYR A 157 23.95 -31.78 5.28
CA TYR A 157 22.77 -32.30 4.59
C TYR A 157 21.82 -31.21 4.10
N ILE A 158 21.12 -31.53 3.01
CA ILE A 158 19.83 -30.94 2.68
C ILE A 158 18.71 -31.87 3.16
N TYR A 159 17.66 -31.31 3.74
CA TYR A 159 16.52 -32.01 4.30
C TYR A 159 15.24 -31.63 3.57
N VAL A 160 14.35 -32.62 3.36
CA VAL A 160 13.01 -32.40 2.81
C VAL A 160 12.00 -33.23 3.61
N ALA A 161 10.96 -32.56 4.13
CA ALA A 161 9.80 -33.25 4.69
C ALA A 161 8.92 -33.76 3.53
N VAL A 162 8.87 -35.09 3.35
CA VAL A 162 8.09 -35.71 2.26
C VAL A 162 6.63 -35.99 2.65
N ALA A 163 6.35 -35.97 3.94
CA ALA A 163 5.03 -35.95 4.53
C ALA A 163 5.13 -35.25 5.90
N ASP A 164 3.99 -34.89 6.49
CA ASP A 164 3.95 -34.37 7.85
C ASP A 164 4.64 -35.35 8.81
N GLY A 165 5.65 -34.88 9.53
CA GLY A 165 6.40 -35.74 10.46
C GLY A 165 7.29 -36.79 9.79
N THR A 166 7.58 -36.69 8.49
CA THR A 166 8.48 -37.64 7.79
C THR A 166 9.53 -36.90 6.98
N ILE A 167 10.77 -36.94 7.47
CA ILE A 167 11.90 -36.18 6.90
C ILE A 167 12.90 -37.12 6.22
N LYS A 168 13.27 -36.77 5.00
CA LYS A 168 14.39 -37.38 4.27
C LYS A 168 15.52 -36.37 4.14
N ARG A 169 16.75 -36.85 3.90
CA ARG A 169 17.93 -36.02 3.71
C ARG A 169 18.83 -36.55 2.61
N ALA A 170 19.60 -35.66 1.99
CA ALA A 170 20.70 -36.00 1.11
C ALA A 170 22.00 -35.39 1.66
N SER A 171 23.08 -36.17 1.65
CA SER A 171 24.39 -35.72 2.13
C SER A 171 24.98 -34.68 1.17
N LEU A 172 25.53 -33.61 1.75
CA LEU A 172 26.34 -32.61 1.05
C LEU A 172 27.80 -33.02 1.14
N LEU A 173 28.48 -33.01 0.01
CA LEU A 173 29.91 -33.24 -0.10
C LEU A 173 30.57 -31.96 -0.57
N THR A 174 31.81 -31.73 -0.13
CA THR A 174 32.64 -30.70 -0.74
C THR A 174 32.91 -31.09 -2.19
N PHE A 175 32.59 -30.20 -3.11
CA PHE A 175 32.89 -30.35 -4.54
C PHE A 175 34.31 -29.88 -4.85
#